data_AF-X1BPI5-F1
#
_entry.id   AF-X1BPI5-F1
#
_cell.length_a   1.000
_cell.length_b   1.000
_cell.length_c   1.000
_cell.angle_alpha   90.00
_cell.angle_beta   90.00
_cell.angle_gamma   90.00
#
_symmetry.space_group_name_H-M   'P 1'
#
loop_
_entity.id
_entity.type
_entity.pdbx_description
1 polymer ?
#
loop_
_entity_poly.entity_id
_entity_poly.type
_entity_poly.pdbx_seq_one_letter_code
_entity_poly.pdbx_strand_id
1 'polypeptide(L)'
;KGGKPIFEEYNIEKEINKGLQKKIWLRCGGYLVFDQAEALTVIDVNTGKFVGKKDMRKTILKTNLQAAEEIGLQLRLRDIGGRIIIDFIDMDNQENIEKVVKKLEESLKKDKTKSNIIQNTELGLVELTRKRSRRDLENMLRTSCPYCSGTGRVLSAETVSNMVLRKLEELCNTSRAEAVLLGVHPKVEENLSGAKMLLIKQLEKKRRKTIYIKSSKNIHIERIDVVAVGRLKEIKKIKQMFK
;
A
#
# COMPACT_ATOMS: atom_id res chain seq x y z
N LYS A 1 -22.73 15.59 -34.82
CA LYS A 1 -23.39 15.31 -33.52
C LYS A 1 -22.42 14.52 -32.67
N GLY A 2 -21.74 15.17 -31.72
CA GLY A 2 -20.82 14.50 -30.81
C GLY A 2 -21.63 13.84 -29.69
N GLY A 3 -21.77 12.52 -29.76
CA GLY A 3 -22.32 11.72 -28.67
C GLY A 3 -21.34 11.63 -27.50
N LYS A 4 -21.80 11.07 -26.38
CA LYS A 4 -20.91 10.76 -25.25
C LYS A 4 -19.74 9.88 -25.71
N PRO A 5 -18.55 10.04 -25.12
CA PRO A 5 -17.42 9.14 -25.36
C PRO A 5 -17.84 7.68 -25.19
N ILE A 6 -17.37 6.80 -26.07
CA ILE A 6 -17.82 5.40 -26.12
C ILE A 6 -17.65 4.67 -24.78
N PHE A 7 -16.60 4.94 -24.02
CA PHE A 7 -16.42 4.32 -22.70
C PHE A 7 -17.39 4.85 -21.65
N GLU A 8 -17.79 6.10 -21.74
CA GLU A 8 -18.81 6.68 -20.87
C GLU A 8 -20.19 6.09 -21.19
N GLU A 9 -20.52 5.99 -22.47
CA GLU A 9 -21.80 5.43 -22.95
C GLU A 9 -22.01 3.99 -22.44
N TYR A 10 -20.95 3.17 -22.45
CA TYR A 10 -21.00 1.79 -21.98
C TYR A 10 -20.55 1.60 -20.52
N ASN A 11 -20.34 2.67 -19.75
CA ASN A 11 -19.84 2.65 -18.37
C ASN A 11 -18.50 1.87 -18.16
N ILE A 12 -17.67 1.77 -19.20
CA ILE A 12 -16.40 1.03 -19.16
C ILE A 12 -15.39 1.69 -18.20
N GLU A 13 -15.37 3.03 -18.11
CA GLU A 13 -14.49 3.75 -17.19
C GLU A 13 -14.70 3.34 -15.72
N LYS A 14 -15.95 3.05 -15.33
CA LYS A 14 -16.26 2.60 -13.98
C LYS A 14 -15.66 1.22 -13.71
N GLU A 15 -15.74 0.31 -14.68
CA GLU A 15 -15.18 -1.03 -14.56
C GLU A 15 -13.65 -1.02 -14.59
N ILE A 16 -13.01 -0.15 -15.38
CA ILE A 16 -11.55 0.05 -15.34
C ILE A 16 -11.13 0.54 -13.95
N ASN A 17 -11.78 1.58 -13.43
CA ASN A 17 -11.49 2.12 -12.10
C ASN A 17 -11.73 1.07 -11.00
N LYS A 18 -12.77 0.25 -11.12
CA LYS A 18 -13.03 -0.89 -10.22
C LYS A 18 -11.90 -1.93 -10.30
N GLY A 19 -11.43 -2.27 -11.51
CA GLY A 19 -10.32 -3.19 -11.74
C GLY A 19 -8.99 -2.73 -11.11
N LEU A 20 -8.80 -1.43 -10.94
CA LEU A 20 -7.64 -0.85 -10.27
C LEU A 20 -7.76 -0.83 -8.73
N GLN A 21 -8.94 -1.08 -8.16
CA GLN A 21 -9.11 -1.07 -6.71
C GLN A 21 -8.60 -2.36 -6.09
N LYS A 22 -7.92 -2.22 -4.94
CA LYS A 22 -7.53 -3.36 -4.10
C LYS A 22 -8.74 -4.17 -3.62
N LYS A 23 -9.85 -3.47 -3.32
CA LYS A 23 -11.08 -4.04 -2.76
C LYS A 23 -12.19 -4.11 -3.80
N ILE A 24 -12.84 -5.26 -3.94
CA ILE A 24 -14.00 -5.45 -4.82
C ILE A 24 -15.22 -5.88 -4.01
N TRP A 25 -16.29 -5.10 -4.06
CA TRP A 25 -17.54 -5.43 -3.38
C TRP A 25 -18.37 -6.47 -4.15
N LEU A 26 -18.90 -7.44 -3.40
CA LEU A 26 -19.83 -8.45 -3.89
C LEU A 26 -21.27 -7.98 -3.70
N ARG A 27 -22.21 -8.53 -4.48
CA ARG A 27 -23.63 -8.18 -4.40
C ARG A 27 -24.25 -8.56 -3.05
N CYS A 28 -23.71 -9.57 -2.37
CA CYS A 28 -24.14 -9.97 -1.03
C CYS A 28 -23.66 -9.04 0.09
N GLY A 29 -22.87 -7.99 -0.20
CA GLY A 29 -22.29 -7.09 0.81
C GLY A 29 -20.94 -7.56 1.37
N GLY A 30 -20.50 -8.76 1.00
CA GLY A 30 -19.11 -9.19 1.16
C GLY A 30 -18.16 -8.47 0.21
N TYR A 31 -16.87 -8.75 0.31
CA TYR A 31 -15.87 -8.17 -0.58
C TYR A 31 -14.63 -9.04 -0.72
N LEU A 32 -13.93 -8.85 -1.82
CA LEU A 32 -12.63 -9.43 -2.12
C LEU A 32 -11.53 -8.40 -1.87
N VAL A 33 -10.36 -8.86 -1.44
CA VAL A 33 -9.13 -8.06 -1.36
C VAL A 33 -8.08 -8.73 -2.24
N PHE A 34 -7.53 -8.00 -3.20
CA PHE A 34 -6.47 -8.49 -4.09
C PHE A 34 -5.12 -7.92 -3.64
N ASP A 35 -4.21 -8.77 -3.21
CA ASP A 35 -2.85 -8.40 -2.83
C ASP A 35 -1.83 -9.02 -3.79
N GLN A 36 -1.29 -8.17 -4.68
CA GLN A 36 -0.30 -8.59 -5.66
C GLN A 36 1.11 -8.36 -5.09
N ALA A 37 1.84 -9.46 -4.88
CA ALA A 37 3.27 -9.44 -4.61
C ALA A 37 4.05 -9.82 -5.88
N GLU A 38 5.38 -9.79 -5.79
CA GLU A 38 6.25 -10.09 -6.93
C GLU A 38 6.04 -11.53 -7.48
N ALA A 39 6.03 -12.51 -6.57
CA ALA A 39 5.99 -13.92 -6.91
C ALA A 39 4.55 -14.46 -7.09
N LEU A 40 3.59 -13.93 -6.34
CA LEU A 40 2.23 -14.46 -6.27
C LEU A 40 1.20 -13.37 -5.97
N THR A 41 -0.06 -13.66 -6.27
CA THR A 41 -1.22 -12.83 -5.89
C THR A 41 -2.05 -13.57 -4.84
N VAL A 42 -2.41 -12.88 -3.76
CA VAL A 42 -3.34 -13.39 -2.73
C VAL A 42 -4.69 -12.73 -2.91
N ILE A 43 -5.77 -13.51 -2.76
CA ILE A 43 -7.15 -13.03 -2.84
C ILE A 43 -7.90 -13.46 -1.59
N ASP A 44 -8.28 -12.51 -0.74
CA ASP A 44 -9.03 -12.77 0.50
C ASP A 44 -10.53 -12.52 0.33
N VAL A 45 -11.36 -13.44 0.81
CA VAL A 45 -12.83 -13.32 0.78
C VAL A 45 -13.36 -12.92 2.15
N ASN A 46 -14.16 -11.84 2.19
CA ASN A 46 -14.70 -11.31 3.44
C ASN A 46 -16.23 -11.17 3.38
N THR A 47 -16.93 -11.46 4.48
CA THR A 47 -18.40 -11.34 4.60
C THR A 47 -18.91 -9.90 4.77
N GLY A 48 -18.03 -8.96 5.11
CA GLY A 48 -18.40 -7.56 5.33
C GLY A 48 -19.31 -7.36 6.54
N LYS A 49 -20.12 -6.29 6.54
CA LYS A 49 -21.03 -5.98 7.66
C LYS A 49 -22.32 -6.81 7.66
N PHE A 50 -22.57 -7.58 6.61
CA PHE A 50 -23.84 -8.31 6.42
C PHE A 50 -23.72 -9.76 6.87
N VAL A 51 -23.62 -9.97 8.18
CA VAL A 51 -23.77 -11.31 8.78
C VAL A 51 -25.26 -11.49 9.08
N GLY A 52 -25.98 -12.21 8.22
CA GLY A 52 -27.39 -12.51 8.44
C GLY A 52 -27.59 -13.21 9.78
N LYS A 53 -28.31 -12.57 10.71
CA LYS A 53 -28.47 -13.02 12.12
C LYS A 53 -29.04 -14.45 12.30
N LYS A 54 -29.54 -15.10 11.26
CA LYS A 54 -30.25 -16.38 11.36
C LYS A 54 -29.57 -17.58 10.67
N ASP A 55 -28.58 -17.39 9.80
CA ASP A 55 -27.88 -18.53 9.16
C ASP A 55 -26.49 -18.15 8.62
N MET A 56 -25.49 -18.22 9.49
CA MET A 56 -24.10 -17.88 9.17
C MET A 56 -23.54 -18.82 8.08
N ARG A 57 -23.80 -20.13 8.17
CA ARG A 57 -23.31 -21.14 7.21
C ARG A 57 -23.81 -20.87 5.79
N LYS A 58 -25.11 -20.58 5.62
CA LYS A 58 -25.65 -20.21 4.30
C LYS A 58 -25.07 -18.89 3.79
N THR A 59 -24.83 -17.92 4.68
CA THR A 59 -24.23 -16.63 4.32
C THR A 59 -22.79 -16.81 3.82
N ILE A 60 -22.00 -17.66 4.49
CA ILE A 60 -20.63 -18.02 4.09
C ILE A 60 -20.64 -18.66 2.70
N LEU A 61 -21.43 -19.72 2.49
CA LEU A 61 -21.52 -20.40 1.21
C LEU A 61 -21.92 -19.44 0.08
N LYS A 62 -22.96 -18.63 0.29
CA LYS A 62 -23.41 -17.63 -0.68
C LYS A 62 -22.31 -16.63 -1.03
N THR A 63 -21.53 -16.21 -0.04
CA THR A 63 -20.43 -15.26 -0.22
C THR A 63 -19.30 -15.90 -1.02
N ASN A 64 -18.86 -17.11 -0.67
CA ASN A 64 -17.81 -17.82 -1.39
C ASN A 64 -18.21 -18.15 -2.85
N LEU A 65 -19.48 -18.49 -3.11
CA LEU A 65 -19.97 -18.71 -4.48
C LEU A 65 -19.95 -17.43 -5.33
N GLN A 66 -20.34 -16.28 -4.76
CA GLN A 66 -20.23 -15.00 -5.45
C GLN A 66 -18.76 -14.58 -5.63
N ALA A 67 -17.92 -14.85 -4.64
CA ALA A 67 -16.49 -14.62 -4.69
C ALA A 67 -15.85 -15.40 -5.85
N ALA A 68 -16.13 -16.71 -5.96
CA ALA A 68 -15.60 -17.55 -7.02
C ALA A 68 -15.93 -17.01 -8.44
N GLU A 69 -17.14 -16.49 -8.62
CA GLU A 69 -17.56 -15.86 -9.88
C GLU A 69 -16.84 -14.54 -10.17
N GLU A 70 -16.78 -13.65 -9.18
CA GLU A 70 -16.12 -12.36 -9.32
C GLU A 70 -14.60 -12.50 -9.47
N ILE A 71 -13.97 -13.47 -8.79
CA ILE A 71 -12.54 -13.78 -8.94
C ILE A 71 -12.24 -14.13 -10.39
N GLY A 72 -12.97 -15.07 -10.99
CA GLY A 72 -12.78 -15.44 -12.38
C GLY A 72 -12.93 -14.25 -13.34
N LEU A 73 -13.88 -13.34 -13.06
CA LEU A 73 -14.04 -12.10 -13.82
C LEU A 73 -12.85 -11.15 -13.64
N GLN A 74 -12.43 -10.87 -12.41
CA GLN A 74 -11.35 -9.94 -12.10
C GLN A 74 -10.00 -10.42 -12.61
N LEU A 75 -9.71 -11.73 -12.56
CA LEU A 75 -8.49 -12.29 -13.14
C LEU A 75 -8.39 -12.00 -14.64
N ARG A 76 -9.52 -12.01 -15.37
CA ARG A 76 -9.55 -11.63 -16.79
C ARG A 76 -9.44 -10.13 -17.00
N LEU A 77 -10.23 -9.33 -16.28
CA LEU A 77 -10.26 -7.88 -16.46
C LEU A 77 -8.93 -7.22 -16.09
N ARG A 78 -8.27 -7.73 -15.05
CA ARG A 78 -6.96 -7.24 -14.57
C ARG A 78 -5.78 -7.93 -15.25
N ASP A 79 -6.06 -9.01 -15.98
CA ASP A 79 -5.07 -9.92 -16.57
C ASP A 79 -4.00 -10.42 -15.58
N ILE A 80 -4.43 -10.75 -14.36
CA ILE A 80 -3.57 -11.28 -13.30
C ILE A 80 -3.10 -12.69 -13.71
N GLY A 81 -1.81 -12.95 -13.62
CA GLY A 81 -1.24 -14.27 -13.93
C GLY A 81 -0.07 -14.64 -13.03
N GLY A 82 0.31 -15.91 -13.07
CA GLY A 82 1.31 -16.53 -12.19
C GLY A 82 0.63 -17.42 -11.17
N ARG A 83 1.23 -17.49 -9.97
CA ARG A 83 0.65 -18.19 -8.82
C ARG A 83 -0.35 -17.28 -8.12
N ILE A 84 -1.55 -17.80 -7.89
CA ILE A 84 -2.66 -17.10 -7.26
C ILE A 84 -3.13 -17.99 -6.11
N ILE A 85 -3.23 -17.43 -4.92
CA ILE A 85 -3.75 -18.08 -3.73
C ILE A 85 -5.07 -17.42 -3.37
N ILE A 86 -6.12 -18.22 -3.17
CA ILE A 86 -7.45 -17.73 -2.81
C ILE A 86 -7.78 -18.27 -1.41
N ASP A 87 -8.01 -17.33 -0.49
CA ASP A 87 -8.45 -17.60 0.88
C ASP A 87 -9.97 -17.40 0.95
N PHE A 88 -10.69 -18.51 0.73
CA PHE A 88 -12.15 -18.53 0.92
C PHE A 88 -12.48 -18.58 2.40
N ILE A 89 -13.65 -18.06 2.77
CA ILE A 89 -14.10 -18.14 4.17
C ILE A 89 -14.29 -19.62 4.56
N ASP A 90 -13.80 -20.01 5.72
CA ASP A 90 -13.88 -21.38 6.25
C ASP A 90 -15.29 -21.98 6.17
N MET A 91 -15.36 -23.25 5.75
CA MET A 91 -16.60 -24.01 5.64
C MET A 91 -16.43 -25.41 6.24
N ASP A 92 -17.32 -25.80 7.16
CA ASP A 92 -17.28 -27.12 7.81
C ASP A 92 -17.67 -28.29 6.87
N ASN A 93 -18.39 -28.00 5.79
CA ASN A 93 -18.99 -29.03 4.92
C ASN A 93 -18.19 -29.17 3.62
N GLN A 94 -17.66 -30.37 3.39
CA GLN A 94 -16.92 -30.72 2.18
C GLN A 94 -17.72 -30.49 0.88
N GLU A 95 -19.02 -30.78 0.88
CA GLU A 95 -19.89 -30.55 -0.28
C GLU A 95 -19.97 -29.06 -0.65
N ASN A 96 -19.91 -28.18 0.35
CA ASN A 96 -19.91 -26.73 0.14
C ASN A 96 -18.58 -26.24 -0.45
N ILE A 97 -17.46 -26.82 0.02
CA ILE A 97 -16.12 -26.56 -0.50
C ILE A 97 -16.06 -26.96 -1.99
N GLU A 98 -16.53 -28.16 -2.34
CA GLU A 98 -16.60 -28.64 -3.72
C GLU A 98 -17.48 -27.75 -4.62
N LYS A 99 -18.62 -27.28 -4.12
CA LYS A 99 -19.49 -26.33 -4.86
C LYS A 99 -18.76 -25.03 -5.19
N VAL A 100 -17.99 -24.49 -4.25
CA VAL A 100 -17.23 -23.25 -4.45
C VAL A 100 -16.13 -23.44 -5.49
N VAL A 101 -15.38 -24.54 -5.43
CA VAL A 101 -14.32 -24.80 -6.42
C VAL A 101 -14.89 -25.08 -7.81
N LYS A 102 -15.96 -25.85 -7.91
CA LYS A 102 -16.67 -26.05 -9.18
C LYS A 102 -17.14 -24.72 -9.78
N LYS A 103 -17.67 -23.82 -8.96
CA LYS A 103 -18.08 -22.48 -9.41
C LYS A 103 -16.89 -21.63 -9.89
N LEU A 104 -15.73 -21.76 -9.25
CA LEU A 104 -14.49 -21.11 -9.69
C LEU A 104 -14.03 -21.66 -11.05
N GLU A 105 -14.02 -22.99 -11.22
CA GLU A 105 -13.71 -23.65 -12.49
C GLU A 105 -14.63 -23.17 -13.63
N GLU A 106 -15.95 -23.17 -13.40
CA GLU A 106 -16.94 -22.67 -14.37
C GLU A 106 -16.68 -21.21 -14.76
N SER A 107 -16.25 -20.40 -13.80
CA SER A 107 -15.95 -18.99 -14.01
C SER A 107 -14.66 -18.79 -14.81
N LEU A 108 -13.67 -19.67 -14.61
CA LEU A 108 -12.40 -19.69 -15.35
C LEU A 108 -12.53 -20.25 -16.77
N LYS A 109 -13.51 -21.13 -17.05
CA LYS A 109 -13.78 -21.62 -18.42
C LYS A 109 -14.12 -20.51 -19.43
N LYS A 110 -14.56 -19.34 -18.94
CA LYS A 110 -14.79 -18.14 -19.76
C LYS A 110 -13.49 -17.41 -20.14
N ASP A 111 -12.36 -17.80 -19.57
CA ASP A 111 -11.03 -17.26 -19.86
C ASP A 111 -10.38 -18.03 -21.02
N LYS A 112 -9.76 -17.30 -21.94
CA LYS A 112 -8.97 -17.87 -23.03
C LYS A 112 -7.58 -18.30 -22.55
N THR A 113 -7.13 -17.75 -21.44
CA THR A 113 -5.82 -18.04 -20.84
C THR A 113 -5.91 -19.33 -20.04
N LYS A 114 -5.01 -20.28 -20.32
CA LYS A 114 -4.97 -21.55 -19.58
C LYS A 114 -4.73 -21.30 -18.09
N SER A 115 -5.57 -21.95 -17.29
CA SER A 115 -5.51 -21.94 -15.84
C SER A 115 -5.60 -23.37 -15.29
N ASN A 116 -4.91 -23.64 -14.18
CA ASN A 116 -4.99 -24.90 -13.46
C ASN A 116 -5.27 -24.64 -11.98
N ILE A 117 -6.31 -25.28 -11.44
CA ILE A 117 -6.68 -25.20 -10.03
C ILE A 117 -6.10 -26.41 -9.31
N ILE A 118 -5.51 -26.17 -8.14
CA ILE A 118 -5.03 -27.19 -7.22
C ILE A 118 -5.76 -26.94 -5.89
N GLN A 119 -6.72 -27.81 -5.61
CA GLN A 119 -7.53 -27.78 -4.39
C GLN A 119 -7.02 -28.84 -3.43
N ASN A 120 -5.84 -28.63 -2.84
CA ASN A 120 -5.31 -29.56 -1.84
C ASN A 120 -4.21 -28.94 -0.96
N THR A 121 -4.46 -27.76 -0.38
CA THR A 121 -3.55 -27.25 0.65
C THR A 121 -4.07 -27.65 2.01
N GLU A 122 -3.19 -28.13 2.88
CA GLU A 122 -3.51 -28.46 4.28
C GLU A 122 -4.08 -27.26 5.06
N LEU A 123 -3.89 -26.05 4.53
CA LEU A 123 -4.30 -24.77 5.10
C LEU A 123 -5.70 -24.32 4.65
N GLY A 124 -6.42 -25.10 3.84
CA GLY A 124 -7.77 -24.73 3.36
C GLY A 124 -7.78 -23.68 2.23
N LEU A 125 -6.61 -23.33 1.69
CA LEU A 125 -6.45 -22.39 0.59
C LEU A 125 -6.60 -23.07 -0.77
N VAL A 126 -7.12 -22.33 -1.75
CA VAL A 126 -7.17 -22.78 -3.15
C VAL A 126 -6.00 -22.16 -3.91
N GLU A 127 -5.13 -23.00 -4.46
CA GLU A 127 -4.05 -22.56 -5.35
C GLU A 127 -4.51 -22.61 -6.81
N LEU A 128 -4.20 -21.55 -7.55
CA LEU A 128 -4.50 -21.38 -8.95
C LEU A 128 -3.23 -20.94 -9.67
N THR A 129 -2.92 -21.58 -10.78
CA THR A 129 -1.90 -21.10 -11.72
C THR A 129 -2.57 -20.62 -12.99
N ARG A 130 -2.26 -19.40 -13.42
CA ARG A 130 -2.76 -18.82 -14.68
C ARG A 130 -1.57 -18.33 -15.49
N LYS A 131 -1.50 -18.66 -16.78
CA LYS A 131 -0.36 -18.24 -17.63
C LYS A 131 -0.21 -16.71 -17.58
N ARG A 132 1.00 -16.21 -17.28
CA ARG A 132 1.30 -14.77 -17.29
C ARG A 132 1.25 -14.21 -18.72
N SER A 133 0.49 -13.14 -18.90
CA SER A 133 0.69 -12.23 -20.03
C SER A 133 1.81 -11.24 -19.68
N ARG A 134 2.34 -10.52 -20.67
CA ARG A 134 3.44 -9.54 -20.44
C ARG A 134 2.96 -8.21 -19.85
N ARG A 135 1.65 -7.96 -19.73
CA ARG A 135 1.09 -6.65 -19.34
C ARG A 135 -0.21 -6.84 -18.57
N ASP A 136 -0.13 -6.94 -17.25
CA ASP A 136 -1.34 -6.82 -16.41
C ASP A 136 -1.85 -5.36 -16.40
N LEU A 137 -3.11 -5.18 -16.00
CA LEU A 137 -3.79 -3.88 -16.03
C LEU A 137 -3.08 -2.85 -15.14
N GLU A 138 -2.57 -3.29 -13.99
CA GLU A 138 -1.88 -2.43 -13.03
C GLU A 138 -0.57 -1.89 -13.59
N ASN A 139 0.28 -2.74 -14.18
CA ASN A 139 1.52 -2.31 -14.81
C ASN A 139 1.29 -1.47 -16.08
N MET A 140 0.15 -1.61 -16.74
CA MET A 140 -0.20 -0.80 -17.91
C MET A 140 -0.66 0.60 -17.52
N LEU A 141 -1.39 0.75 -16.42
CA LEU A 141 -2.05 2.01 -16.03
C LEU A 141 -1.39 2.73 -14.85
N ARG A 142 -0.48 2.08 -14.11
CA ARG A 142 0.21 2.65 -12.95
C ARG A 142 1.72 2.55 -13.08
N THR A 143 2.38 3.46 -12.37
CA THR A 143 3.82 3.41 -12.12
C THR A 143 4.07 3.17 -10.63
N SER A 144 5.21 2.56 -10.30
CA SER A 144 5.62 2.40 -8.90
C SER A 144 5.65 3.74 -8.17
N CYS A 145 5.20 3.75 -6.92
CA CYS A 145 5.22 4.96 -6.10
C CYS A 145 6.66 5.45 -5.92
N PRO A 146 7.00 6.70 -6.27
CA PRO A 146 8.37 7.21 -6.18
C PRO A 146 8.85 7.42 -4.73
N TYR A 147 7.94 7.37 -3.76
CA TYR A 147 8.25 7.59 -2.35
C TYR A 147 8.48 6.29 -1.59
N CYS A 148 7.59 5.33 -1.77
CA CYS A 148 7.60 4.09 -0.99
C CYS A 148 7.95 2.86 -1.81
N SER A 149 8.23 3.02 -3.11
CA SER A 149 8.53 1.95 -4.07
C SER A 149 7.50 0.81 -4.04
N GLY A 150 6.23 1.14 -3.80
CA GLY A 150 5.14 0.17 -3.76
C GLY A 150 4.81 -0.41 -2.38
N THR A 151 5.56 -0.09 -1.32
CA THR A 151 5.29 -0.62 0.04
C THR A 151 4.02 -0.06 0.69
N GLY A 152 3.47 1.04 0.17
CA GLY A 152 2.30 1.73 0.73
C GLY A 152 2.53 2.34 2.12
N ARG A 153 3.78 2.40 2.58
CA ARG A 153 4.16 2.90 3.91
C ARG A 153 5.39 3.80 3.81
N VAL A 154 5.53 4.70 4.78
CA VAL A 154 6.72 5.53 5.00
C VAL A 154 7.05 5.50 6.49
N LEU A 155 8.30 5.77 6.87
CA LEU A 155 8.74 5.85 8.25
C LEU A 155 7.88 6.85 9.02
N SER A 156 7.62 6.53 10.29
CA SER A 156 6.87 7.41 11.16
C SER A 156 7.67 8.69 11.45
N ALA A 157 6.96 9.78 11.72
CA ALA A 157 7.60 11.04 12.12
C ALA A 157 8.50 10.86 13.36
N GLU A 158 8.12 9.94 14.25
CA GLU A 158 8.93 9.57 15.40
C GLU A 158 10.26 8.92 14.97
N THR A 159 10.24 7.92 14.09
CA THR A 159 11.46 7.27 13.58
C THR A 159 12.37 8.29 12.91
N VAL A 160 11.81 9.15 12.05
CA VAL A 160 12.60 10.19 11.36
C VAL A 160 13.14 11.22 12.35
N SER A 161 12.39 11.62 13.38
CA SER A 161 12.90 12.53 14.42
C SER A 161 14.10 11.94 15.17
N ASN A 162 14.11 10.62 15.41
CA ASN A 162 15.28 9.94 15.99
C ASN A 162 16.47 9.91 15.02
N MET A 163 16.22 9.77 13.72
CA MET A 163 17.26 9.89 12.69
C MET A 163 17.84 11.31 12.64
N VAL A 164 17.01 12.36 12.82
CA VAL A 164 17.48 13.75 12.92
C VAL A 164 18.47 13.91 14.07
N LEU A 165 18.17 13.35 15.26
CA LEU A 165 19.09 13.42 16.40
C LEU A 165 20.44 12.76 16.09
N ARG A 166 20.43 11.57 15.48
CA ARG A 166 21.67 10.89 15.06
C ARG A 166 22.43 11.70 14.02
N LYS A 167 21.74 12.29 13.05
CA LYS A 167 22.36 13.13 12.02
C LYS A 167 22.97 14.39 12.59
N LEU A 168 22.30 15.03 13.56
CA LEU A 168 22.83 16.19 14.28
C LEU A 168 24.09 15.81 15.07
N GLU A 169 24.09 14.66 15.75
CA GLU A 169 25.26 14.17 16.46
C GLU A 169 26.44 13.91 15.52
N GLU A 170 26.20 13.25 14.38
CA GLU A 170 27.20 13.02 13.31
C GLU A 170 27.79 14.35 12.80
N LEU A 171 26.95 15.31 12.41
CA LEU A 171 27.38 16.61 11.89
C LEU A 171 28.11 17.44 12.96
N CYS A 172 27.66 17.36 14.22
CA CYS A 172 28.30 18.05 15.31
C CYS A 172 29.65 17.43 15.69
N ASN A 173 29.85 16.12 15.47
CA ASN A 173 31.10 15.43 15.78
C ASN A 173 32.16 15.58 14.68
N THR A 174 31.76 15.60 13.41
CA THR A 174 32.69 15.56 12.27
C THR A 174 33.09 16.94 11.73
N SER A 175 32.24 17.94 11.91
CA SER A 175 32.47 19.28 11.36
C SER A 175 33.20 20.20 12.34
N ARG A 176 33.95 21.20 11.85
CA ARG A 176 34.43 22.35 12.66
C ARG A 176 33.47 23.54 12.63
N ALA A 177 32.30 23.39 11.99
CA ALA A 177 31.31 24.46 11.84
C ALA A 177 30.76 24.97 13.18
N GLU A 178 30.42 26.25 13.21
CA GLU A 178 29.81 26.92 14.36
C GLU A 178 28.31 26.66 14.45
N ALA A 179 27.67 26.39 13.31
CA ALA A 179 26.24 26.12 13.27
C ALA A 179 25.86 25.07 12.20
N VAL A 180 24.67 24.48 12.40
CA VAL A 180 24.03 23.53 11.50
C VAL A 180 22.57 23.96 11.29
N LEU A 181 22.09 23.91 10.04
CA LEU A 181 20.69 24.11 9.69
C LEU A 181 20.17 22.86 8.99
N LEU A 182 19.17 22.23 9.60
CA LEU A 182 18.44 21.11 9.02
C LEU A 182 17.03 21.53 8.57
N GLY A 183 16.61 21.00 7.43
CA GLY A 183 15.27 21.07 6.87
C GLY A 183 14.55 19.74 7.06
N VAL A 184 13.34 19.77 7.62
CA VAL A 184 12.52 18.57 7.84
C VAL A 184 11.06 18.83 7.50
N HIS A 185 10.25 17.78 7.41
CA HIS A 185 8.79 17.95 7.30
C HIS A 185 8.18 18.44 8.63
N PRO A 186 7.10 19.27 8.63
CA PRO A 186 6.49 19.79 9.86
C PRO A 186 6.11 18.75 10.91
N LYS A 187 5.59 17.59 10.49
CA LYS A 187 5.29 16.47 11.41
C LYS A 187 6.52 15.95 12.15
N VAL A 188 7.70 15.99 11.52
CA VAL A 188 8.97 15.58 12.14
C VAL A 188 9.42 16.63 13.14
N GLU A 189 9.30 17.92 12.80
CA GLU A 189 9.60 19.03 13.71
C GLU A 189 8.73 18.99 14.98
N GLU A 190 7.43 18.76 14.84
CA GLU A 190 6.52 18.57 15.97
C GLU A 190 7.01 17.45 16.90
N ASN A 191 7.43 16.32 16.33
CA ASN A 191 7.98 15.17 17.05
C ASN A 191 9.37 15.41 17.68
N LEU A 192 10.07 16.49 17.33
CA LEU A 192 11.33 16.89 17.95
C LEU A 192 11.15 17.72 19.23
N SER A 193 9.90 18.04 19.60
CA SER A 193 9.56 18.79 20.81
C SER A 193 9.79 17.99 22.11
N GLY A 194 9.60 18.63 23.26
CA GLY A 194 9.68 17.98 24.56
C GLY A 194 11.08 17.43 24.88
N ALA A 195 11.15 16.14 25.25
CA ALA A 195 12.39 15.48 25.66
C ALA A 195 13.48 15.51 24.56
N LYS A 196 13.11 15.37 23.28
CA LYS A 196 14.07 15.39 22.17
C LYS A 196 14.69 16.78 21.96
N MET A 197 13.90 17.84 22.19
CA MET A 197 14.41 19.21 22.16
C MET A 197 15.42 19.46 23.28
N LEU A 198 15.24 18.84 24.45
CA LEU A 198 16.24 18.90 25.52
C LEU A 198 17.55 18.22 25.12
N LEU A 199 17.49 17.07 24.45
CA LEU A 199 18.67 16.39 23.91
C LEU A 199 19.40 17.27 22.87
N ILE A 200 18.67 17.94 21.97
CA ILE A 200 19.26 18.88 21.01
C ILE A 200 19.99 20.02 21.74
N LYS A 201 19.35 20.64 22.73
CA LYS A 201 19.96 21.72 23.53
C LYS A 201 21.19 21.25 24.31
N GLN A 202 21.19 20.02 24.81
CA GLN A 202 22.36 19.41 25.45
C GLN A 202 23.49 19.21 24.46
N LEU A 203 23.19 18.74 23.24
CA LEU A 203 24.16 18.58 22.16
C LEU A 203 24.78 19.93 21.75
N GLU A 204 23.97 20.98 21.59
CA GLU A 204 24.44 22.35 21.30
C GLU A 204 25.46 22.81 22.34
N LYS A 205 25.15 22.66 23.63
CA LYS A 205 26.04 23.05 24.74
C LYS A 205 27.32 22.22 24.77
N LYS A 206 27.21 20.90 24.68
CA LYS A 206 28.34 19.96 24.73
C LYS A 206 29.33 20.20 23.58
N ARG A 207 28.82 20.54 22.40
CA ARG A 207 29.62 20.71 21.18
C ARG A 207 29.94 22.18 20.87
N ARG A 208 29.41 23.14 21.63
CA ARG A 208 29.55 24.59 21.39
C ARG A 208 29.16 24.99 19.97
N LYS A 209 28.04 24.45 19.49
CA LYS A 209 27.47 24.73 18.15
C LYS A 209 26.02 25.15 18.26
N THR A 210 25.56 25.98 17.32
CA THR A 210 24.14 26.34 17.21
C THR A 210 23.43 25.45 16.21
N ILE A 211 22.31 24.85 16.61
CA ILE A 211 21.49 23.98 15.79
C ILE A 211 20.20 24.71 15.43
N TYR A 212 19.91 24.79 14.14
CA TYR A 212 18.63 25.27 13.62
C TYR A 212 17.91 24.13 12.93
N ILE A 213 16.63 23.99 13.25
CA ILE A 213 15.71 23.08 12.55
C ILE A 213 14.62 23.96 11.96
N LYS A 214 14.33 23.74 10.68
CA LYS A 214 13.26 24.43 9.96
C LYS A 214 12.38 23.40 9.28
N SER A 215 11.07 23.60 9.39
CA SER A 215 10.11 22.78 8.67
C SER A 215 9.71 23.38 7.33
N SER A 216 9.47 22.51 6.34
CA SER A 216 8.85 22.89 5.05
C SER A 216 7.98 21.75 4.55
N LYS A 217 6.77 22.06 4.06
CA LYS A 217 5.82 21.06 3.53
C LYS A 217 6.30 20.41 2.24
N ASN A 218 7.28 21.02 1.57
CA ASN A 218 7.86 20.51 0.33
C ASN A 218 8.91 19.41 0.58
N ILE A 219 9.30 19.19 1.84
CA ILE A 219 10.25 18.13 2.22
C ILE A 219 9.46 16.86 2.53
N HIS A 220 9.78 15.76 1.86
CA HIS A 220 9.18 14.46 2.12
C HIS A 220 9.39 14.04 3.60
N ILE A 221 8.44 13.35 4.21
CA ILE A 221 8.47 13.05 5.66
C ILE A 221 9.71 12.27 6.10
N GLU A 222 10.29 11.45 5.21
CA GLU A 222 11.49 10.65 5.48
C GLU A 222 12.79 11.37 5.14
N ARG A 223 12.71 12.55 4.53
CA ARG A 223 13.87 13.30 4.06
C ARG A 223 14.35 14.27 5.15
N ILE A 224 15.65 14.26 5.39
CA ILE A 224 16.33 15.21 6.28
C ILE A 224 17.33 15.97 5.42
N ASP A 225 17.03 17.24 5.15
CA ASP A 225 17.90 18.10 4.34
C ASP A 225 18.95 18.78 5.21
N VAL A 226 20.22 18.57 4.88
CA VAL A 226 21.31 19.37 5.46
C VAL A 226 21.42 20.64 4.65
N VAL A 227 20.68 21.67 5.06
CA VAL A 227 20.54 22.93 4.31
C VAL A 227 21.86 23.71 4.33
N ALA A 228 22.51 23.79 5.49
CA ALA A 228 23.80 24.46 5.63
C ALA A 228 24.56 23.99 6.87
N VAL A 229 25.89 23.93 6.77
CA VAL A 229 26.83 23.67 7.87
C VAL A 229 28.00 24.62 7.71
N GLY A 230 28.25 25.51 8.67
CA GLY A 230 29.23 26.58 8.48
C GLY A 230 29.26 27.60 9.60
N ARG A 231 29.65 28.84 9.26
CA ARG A 231 29.72 29.95 10.23
C ARG A 231 28.32 30.39 10.66
N LEU A 232 28.19 30.82 11.91
CA LEU A 232 26.90 31.20 12.48
C LEU A 232 26.22 32.35 11.71
N LYS A 233 27.02 33.34 11.26
CA LYS A 233 26.51 34.50 10.52
C LYS A 233 25.90 34.12 9.17
N GLU A 234 26.52 33.19 8.45
CA GLU A 234 26.06 32.72 7.14
C GLU A 234 24.77 31.91 7.29
N ILE A 235 24.74 31.00 8.26
CA ILE A 235 23.56 30.17 8.52
C ILE A 235 22.36 31.01 8.93
N LYS A 236 22.54 32.07 9.74
CA LYS A 236 21.44 32.99 10.08
C LYS A 236 20.82 33.66 8.85
N LYS A 237 21.62 34.00 7.84
CA LYS A 237 21.11 34.54 6.56
C LYS A 237 20.33 33.48 5.79
N ILE A 238 20.89 32.28 5.63
CA ILE A 238 20.24 31.17 4.91
C ILE A 238 18.91 30.78 5.59
N LYS A 239 18.89 30.73 6.93
CA LYS A 239 17.69 30.45 7.73
C LYS A 239 16.53 31.42 7.44
N GLN A 240 16.81 32.69 7.14
CA GLN A 240 15.77 33.68 6.81
C GLN A 240 15.20 33.47 5.41
N MET A 241 15.99 32.90 4.50
CA MET A 241 15.57 32.62 3.12
C MET A 241 14.86 31.26 2.98
N PHE A 242 15.00 30.39 3.98
CA PHE A 242 14.38 29.07 4.00
C PHE A 242 12.86 29.19 4.20
N LYS A 243 12.08 28.77 3.20
CA LYS A 243 10.62 28.80 3.14
C LYS A 243 10.00 27.40 3.23
#